data_AF-A0A450Y3S6-F1
#
_entry.id   AF-A0A450Y3S6-F1
#
_cell.length_a   1.000
_cell.length_b   1.000
_cell.length_c   1.000
_cell.angle_alpha   90.00
_cell.angle_beta   90.00
_cell.angle_gamma   90.00
#
_symmetry.space_group_name_H-M   'P 1'
#
loop_
_entity.id
_entity.type
_entity.pdbx_description
1 polymer ?
#
loop_
_entity_poly.entity_id
_entity_poly.type
_entity_poly.pdbx_seq_one_letter_code
_entity_poly.pdbx_strand_id
1 'polypeptide(L)'
;MVRPLRSGSFIVSIAVYRVLAEYGLTPRWVAGHSLGEITAMTAVGCMDLAKGFDLVHERGRLMAEALAGKGSTMAAIEGVSTEVIEDWIAKLDDSAWIANRNAPTQTILSGTKTALNRLMEQVRLANGKFTLLPVSGAFHSPLLADAANAFARVIDDIPLREPACPVIGNVQATPLTTEVDIRAELRAQMCSAVRWSDTMTWLCAAGANLSIF
;
A
#
# COMPACT_ATOMS: atom_id res chain seq x y z
N MET A 1 9.15 13.69 16.36
CA MET A 1 7.78 13.38 16.78
C MET A 1 7.04 12.71 15.61
N VAL A 2 6.93 11.39 15.61
CA VAL A 2 6.19 10.64 14.58
C VAL A 2 4.71 11.01 14.71
N ARG A 3 4.09 11.56 13.66
CA ARG A 3 2.66 11.90 13.70
C ARG A 3 1.83 10.60 13.86
N PRO A 4 0.95 10.50 14.88
CA PRO A 4 0.15 9.29 15.16
C PRO A 4 -0.98 9.01 14.15
N LEU A 5 -1.02 9.72 13.01
CA LEU A 5 -2.16 9.71 12.07
C LEU A 5 -2.47 8.33 11.47
N ARG A 6 -1.47 7.44 11.36
CA ARG A 6 -1.61 6.12 10.72
C ARG A 6 -2.37 5.10 11.56
N SER A 7 -2.22 5.17 12.89
CA SER A 7 -2.96 4.32 13.83
C SER A 7 -4.43 4.73 13.93
N GLY A 8 -4.73 6.02 13.70
CA GLY A 8 -6.10 6.54 13.70
C GLY A 8 -6.96 5.95 12.57
N SER A 9 -6.44 5.89 11.34
CA SER A 9 -7.18 5.32 10.20
C SER A 9 -7.47 3.84 10.41
N PHE A 10 -6.52 3.07 10.97
CA PHE A 10 -6.74 1.66 11.28
C PHE A 10 -7.91 1.45 12.26
N ILE A 11 -7.91 2.16 13.39
CA ILE A 11 -8.96 2.01 14.41
C ILE A 11 -10.33 2.45 13.87
N VAL A 12 -10.39 3.58 13.17
CA VAL A 12 -11.66 4.08 12.60
C VAL A 12 -12.22 3.08 11.59
N SER A 13 -11.40 2.57 10.68
CA SER A 13 -11.85 1.58 9.69
C SER A 13 -12.33 0.28 10.32
N ILE A 14 -11.65 -0.24 11.35
CA ILE A 14 -12.14 -1.42 12.09
C ILE A 14 -13.45 -1.13 12.81
N ALA A 15 -13.60 0.05 13.42
CA ALA A 15 -14.85 0.44 14.08
C ALA A 15 -16.02 0.50 13.09
N VAL A 16 -15.82 1.12 11.92
CA VAL A 16 -16.82 1.16 10.83
C VAL A 16 -17.17 -0.25 10.38
N TYR A 17 -16.17 -1.11 10.13
CA TYR A 17 -16.40 -2.51 9.75
C TYR A 17 -17.26 -3.26 10.77
N ARG A 18 -16.96 -3.12 12.07
CA ARG A 18 -17.71 -3.79 13.14
C ARG A 18 -19.15 -3.32 13.21
N VAL A 19 -19.40 -2.02 13.08
CA VAL A 19 -20.76 -1.47 13.03
C VAL A 19 -21.53 -2.05 11.84
N LEU A 20 -20.93 -2.08 10.65
CA LEU A 20 -21.58 -2.67 9.46
C LEU A 20 -21.90 -4.17 9.67
N ALA A 21 -20.99 -4.91 10.30
CA ALA A 21 -21.20 -6.31 10.64
C ALA A 21 -22.35 -6.52 11.65
N GLU A 22 -22.53 -5.61 12.62
CA GLU A 22 -23.68 -5.63 13.55
C GLU A 22 -25.03 -5.44 12.82
N TYR A 23 -25.03 -4.73 11.67
CA TYR A 23 -26.19 -4.64 10.77
C TYR A 23 -26.31 -5.83 9.79
N GLY A 24 -25.53 -6.89 9.97
CA GLY A 24 -25.58 -8.11 9.17
C GLY A 24 -24.87 -8.01 7.81
N LEU A 25 -24.07 -6.96 7.58
CA LEU A 25 -23.29 -6.83 6.35
C LEU A 25 -21.98 -7.62 6.47
N THR A 26 -21.88 -8.74 5.75
CA THR A 26 -20.66 -9.54 5.65
C THR A 26 -20.03 -9.40 4.26
N PRO A 27 -18.75 -9.01 4.16
CA PRO A 27 -18.10 -8.84 2.86
C PRO A 27 -17.84 -10.20 2.20
N ARG A 28 -18.06 -10.28 0.88
CA ARG A 28 -17.62 -11.43 0.07
C ARG A 28 -16.12 -11.39 -0.24
N TRP A 29 -15.55 -10.20 -0.32
CA TRP A 29 -14.13 -9.93 -0.47
C TRP A 29 -13.79 -8.66 0.30
N VAL A 30 -12.54 -8.55 0.75
CA VAL A 30 -12.01 -7.30 1.30
C VAL A 30 -10.73 -6.91 0.58
N ALA A 31 -10.48 -5.61 0.49
CA ALA A 31 -9.23 -5.07 -0.02
C ALA A 31 -8.92 -3.78 0.75
N GLY A 32 -7.64 -3.47 0.91
CA GLY A 32 -7.23 -2.22 1.53
C GLY A 32 -5.93 -1.71 0.93
N HIS A 33 -5.81 -0.39 0.78
CA HIS A 33 -4.68 0.23 0.11
C HIS A 33 -3.50 0.44 1.08
N SER A 34 -2.35 -0.16 0.78
CA SER A 34 -1.13 -0.08 1.57
C SER A 34 -1.37 -0.46 3.04
N LEU A 35 -1.37 0.51 3.97
CA LEU A 35 -1.72 0.28 5.38
C LEU A 35 -3.11 -0.34 5.53
N GLY A 36 -4.05 0.03 4.67
CA GLY A 36 -5.42 -0.50 4.68
C GLY A 36 -5.47 -2.01 4.47
N GLU A 37 -4.45 -2.63 3.88
CA GLU A 37 -4.38 -4.08 3.73
C GLU A 37 -4.28 -4.80 5.08
N ILE A 38 -3.46 -4.27 6.02
CA ILE A 38 -3.38 -4.80 7.39
C ILE A 38 -4.74 -4.61 8.10
N THR A 39 -5.40 -3.49 7.87
CA THR A 39 -6.76 -3.23 8.36
C THR A 39 -7.75 -4.27 7.82
N ALA A 40 -7.73 -4.53 6.51
CA ALA A 40 -8.62 -5.49 5.87
C ALA A 40 -8.39 -6.92 6.40
N MET A 41 -7.13 -7.35 6.50
CA MET A 41 -6.75 -8.64 7.08
C MET A 41 -7.22 -8.77 8.54
N THR A 42 -7.06 -7.70 9.33
CA THR A 42 -7.53 -7.69 10.73
C THR A 42 -9.07 -7.75 10.81
N ALA A 43 -9.77 -7.03 9.93
CA ALA A 43 -11.23 -7.00 9.88
C ALA A 43 -11.81 -8.41 9.66
N VAL A 44 -11.20 -9.20 8.77
CA VAL A 44 -11.65 -10.56 8.45
C VAL A 44 -10.98 -11.65 9.29
N GLY A 45 -10.33 -11.29 10.39
CA GLY A 45 -9.90 -12.22 11.42
C GLY A 45 -8.52 -12.88 11.24
N CYS A 46 -7.70 -12.42 10.28
CA CYS A 46 -6.34 -12.95 10.10
C CYS A 46 -5.45 -12.75 11.33
N MET A 47 -5.73 -11.72 12.12
CA MET A 47 -5.06 -11.43 13.39
C MET A 47 -6.03 -10.71 14.32
N ASP A 48 -5.74 -10.69 15.62
CA ASP A 48 -6.56 -9.90 16.54
C ASP A 48 -6.30 -8.38 16.39
N LEU A 49 -7.18 -7.58 16.97
CA LEU A 49 -7.12 -6.11 16.88
C LEU A 49 -5.81 -5.54 17.43
N ALA A 50 -5.31 -6.09 18.53
CA ALA A 50 -4.10 -5.60 19.18
C ALA A 50 -2.88 -5.86 18.28
N LYS A 51 -2.78 -7.07 17.72
CA LYS A 51 -1.72 -7.42 16.77
C LYS A 51 -1.79 -6.63 15.47
N GLY A 52 -2.98 -6.41 14.92
CA GLY A 52 -3.14 -5.54 13.75
C GLY A 52 -2.67 -4.11 14.03
N PHE A 53 -3.01 -3.57 15.21
CA PHE A 53 -2.58 -2.24 15.64
C PHE A 53 -1.06 -2.16 15.83
N ASP A 54 -0.47 -3.11 16.55
CA ASP A 54 0.97 -3.21 16.78
C ASP A 54 1.72 -3.30 15.45
N LEU A 55 1.22 -4.10 14.52
CA LEU A 55 1.83 -4.28 13.20
C LEU A 55 1.79 -2.98 12.37
N VAL A 56 0.67 -2.25 12.39
CA VAL A 56 0.57 -0.93 11.74
C VAL A 56 1.56 0.07 12.34
N HIS A 57 1.67 0.09 13.67
CA HIS A 57 2.59 0.97 14.37
C HIS A 57 4.05 0.65 14.02
N GLU A 58 4.44 -0.61 14.14
CA GLU A 58 5.80 -1.07 13.91
C GLU A 58 6.22 -0.90 12.45
N ARG A 59 5.32 -1.21 11.50
CA ARG A 59 5.52 -0.92 10.08
C ARG A 59 5.83 0.57 9.85
N GLY A 60 5.02 1.44 10.44
CA GLY A 60 5.20 2.89 10.32
C GLY A 60 6.52 3.38 10.91
N ARG A 61 6.92 2.84 12.07
CA ARG A 61 8.19 3.14 12.73
C ARG A 61 9.40 2.73 11.88
N LEU A 62 9.45 1.46 11.46
CA LEU A 62 10.53 0.92 10.63
C LEU A 62 10.69 1.67 9.31
N MET A 63 9.57 1.98 8.63
CA MET A 63 9.61 2.75 7.38
C MET A 63 10.11 4.18 7.59
N ALA A 64 9.71 4.83 8.69
CA ALA A 64 10.17 6.19 9.00
C ALA A 64 11.67 6.23 9.31
N GLU A 65 12.17 5.27 10.09
CA GLU A 65 13.59 5.15 10.43
C GLU A 65 14.45 4.86 9.19
N ALA A 66 14.04 3.92 8.35
CA ALA A 66 14.81 3.53 7.16
C ALA A 66 14.92 4.62 6.09
N LEU A 67 14.02 5.61 6.10
CA LEU A 67 14.00 6.71 5.12
C LEU A 67 14.48 8.04 5.70
N ALA A 68 14.67 8.13 7.02
CA ALA A 68 15.15 9.33 7.69
C ALA A 68 16.49 9.78 7.08
N GLY A 69 16.59 11.06 6.72
CA GLY A 69 17.82 11.65 6.17
C GLY A 69 18.19 11.24 4.74
N LYS A 70 17.49 10.29 4.10
CA LYS A 70 17.85 9.81 2.74
C LYS A 70 17.53 10.79 1.59
N GLY A 71 16.91 11.93 1.87
CA GLY A 71 16.55 12.91 0.83
C GLY A 71 15.56 12.37 -0.21
N SER A 72 14.76 11.37 0.16
CA SER A 72 13.75 10.74 -0.69
C SER A 72 12.35 11.31 -0.42
N THR A 73 11.42 11.14 -1.36
CA THR A 73 10.03 11.60 -1.22
C THR A 73 9.09 10.79 -2.14
N MET A 74 7.82 11.19 -2.20
CA MET A 74 6.84 10.67 -3.14
C MET A 74 6.10 11.79 -3.87
N ALA A 75 5.57 11.48 -5.05
CA ALA A 75 4.76 12.39 -5.85
C ALA A 75 3.58 11.65 -6.49
N ALA A 76 2.41 12.29 -6.50
CA ALA A 76 1.26 11.86 -7.29
C ALA A 76 1.33 12.43 -8.70
N ILE A 77 1.12 11.56 -9.69
CA ILE A 77 1.02 11.89 -11.10
C ILE A 77 -0.41 11.60 -11.56
N GLU A 78 -1.03 12.57 -12.20
CA GLU A 78 -2.36 12.45 -12.80
C GLU A 78 -2.31 12.85 -14.27
N GLY A 79 -3.04 12.15 -15.14
CA GLY A 79 -3.19 12.51 -16.55
C GLY A 79 -2.13 11.94 -17.50
N VAL A 80 -1.19 11.14 -17.00
CA VAL A 80 -0.18 10.42 -17.82
C VAL A 80 -0.34 8.93 -17.59
N SER A 81 -0.30 8.12 -18.66
CA SER A 81 -0.44 6.68 -18.52
C SER A 81 0.74 6.08 -17.74
N THR A 82 0.48 4.99 -17.02
CA THR A 82 1.48 4.35 -16.18
C THR A 82 2.64 3.80 -17.02
N GLU A 83 2.37 3.30 -18.22
CA GLU A 83 3.36 2.73 -19.14
C GLU A 83 4.37 3.78 -19.62
N VAL A 84 3.90 5.00 -19.91
CA VAL A 84 4.77 6.13 -20.28
C VAL A 84 5.68 6.51 -19.10
N ILE A 85 5.15 6.48 -17.88
CA ILE A 85 5.92 6.76 -16.66
C ILE A 85 7.00 5.68 -16.45
N GLU A 86 6.69 4.40 -16.70
CA GLU A 86 7.66 3.30 -16.64
C GLU A 86 8.81 3.50 -17.63
N ASP A 87 8.49 3.86 -18.87
CA ASP A 87 9.48 4.15 -19.90
C ASP A 87 10.42 5.30 -19.51
N TRP A 88 9.89 6.31 -18.82
CA TRP A 88 10.68 7.43 -18.31
C TRP A 88 11.59 7.02 -17.14
N ILE A 89 11.06 6.23 -16.20
CA ILE A 89 11.85 5.70 -15.07
C ILE A 89 12.98 4.81 -15.59
N ALA A 90 12.71 3.94 -16.57
CA ALA A 90 13.72 3.05 -17.14
C ALA A 90 14.90 3.77 -17.83
N LYS A 91 14.70 5.03 -18.24
CA LYS A 91 15.73 5.88 -18.88
C LYS A 91 16.43 6.80 -17.88
N LEU A 92 16.03 6.77 -16.61
CA LEU A 92 16.55 7.65 -15.58
C LEU A 92 17.84 7.08 -14.99
N ASP A 93 18.91 7.88 -15.02
CA ASP A 93 20.15 7.59 -14.27
C ASP A 93 20.03 8.13 -12.83
N ASP A 94 18.97 7.71 -12.14
CA ASP A 94 18.67 8.04 -10.74
C ASP A 94 17.57 7.08 -10.21
N SER A 95 17.31 7.13 -8.92
CA SER A 95 16.41 6.23 -8.21
C SER A 95 14.97 6.76 -8.15
N ALA A 96 14.09 6.20 -8.98
CA ALA A 96 12.64 6.35 -8.90
C ALA A 96 11.93 5.01 -9.17
N TRP A 97 10.78 4.82 -8.52
CA TRP A 97 9.97 3.61 -8.62
C TRP A 97 8.49 3.98 -8.59
N ILE A 98 7.66 3.11 -9.16
CA ILE A 98 6.22 3.17 -8.99
C ILE A 98 5.88 2.62 -7.60
N ALA A 99 5.33 3.47 -6.75
CA ALA A 99 4.84 3.10 -5.43
C ALA A 99 3.40 2.60 -5.46
N ASN A 100 2.55 3.22 -6.29
CA ASN A 100 1.14 2.84 -6.41
C ASN A 100 0.66 3.02 -7.85
N ARG A 101 -0.03 2.02 -8.40
CA ARG A 101 -0.83 2.11 -9.63
C ARG A 101 -2.29 2.25 -9.24
N ASN A 102 -2.77 3.48 -9.13
CA ASN A 102 -4.09 3.74 -8.57
C ASN A 102 -5.19 3.75 -9.64
N ALA A 103 -4.87 4.17 -10.86
CA ALA A 103 -5.74 4.13 -12.02
C ALA A 103 -4.87 4.13 -13.30
N PRO A 104 -5.42 3.88 -14.50
CA PRO A 104 -4.65 3.86 -15.75
C PRO A 104 -3.78 5.12 -15.96
N THR A 105 -4.28 6.28 -15.53
CA THR A 105 -3.61 7.58 -15.63
C THR A 105 -3.34 8.25 -14.27
N GLN A 106 -3.36 7.49 -13.17
CA GLN A 106 -3.03 7.98 -11.84
C GLN A 106 -2.02 7.04 -11.16
N THR A 107 -0.80 7.53 -11.01
CA THR A 107 0.32 6.79 -10.44
C THR A 107 0.99 7.58 -9.34
N ILE A 108 1.45 6.89 -8.29
CA ILE A 108 2.30 7.48 -7.27
C ILE A 108 3.72 6.99 -7.48
N LEU A 109 4.66 7.93 -7.52
CA LEU A 109 6.08 7.67 -7.61
C LEU A 109 6.75 7.84 -6.25
N SER A 110 7.75 7.03 -5.98
CA SER A 110 8.67 7.16 -4.86
C SER A 110 10.11 7.20 -5.37
N GLY A 111 10.98 7.99 -4.76
CA GLY A 111 12.36 8.11 -5.24
C GLY A 111 13.15 9.20 -4.55
N THR A 112 14.36 9.47 -5.07
CA THR A 112 15.14 10.64 -4.65
C THR A 112 14.43 11.92 -5.08
N LYS A 113 14.62 13.01 -4.34
CA LYS A 113 14.07 14.32 -4.74
C LYS A 113 14.57 14.75 -6.12
N THR A 114 15.83 14.46 -6.45
CA THR A 114 16.44 14.75 -7.74
C THR A 114 15.76 13.99 -8.88
N ALA A 115 15.57 12.68 -8.73
CA ALA A 115 14.84 11.85 -9.69
C ALA A 115 13.43 12.37 -9.94
N LEU A 116 12.67 12.62 -8.87
CA LEU A 116 11.28 13.07 -8.99
C LEU A 116 11.14 14.47 -9.60
N ASN A 117 12.11 15.37 -9.35
CA ASN A 117 12.14 16.68 -10.01
C ASN A 117 12.39 16.58 -11.53
N ARG A 118 13.21 15.62 -11.98
CA ARG A 118 13.42 15.37 -13.42
C ARG A 118 12.14 14.85 -14.09
N LEU A 119 11.45 13.92 -13.42
CA LEU A 119 10.18 13.36 -13.92
C LEU A 119 9.05 14.40 -13.92
N MET A 120 9.05 15.36 -12.98
CA MET A 120 8.07 16.46 -12.94
C MET A 120 8.02 17.24 -14.26
N GLU A 121 9.17 17.56 -14.85
CA GLU A 121 9.21 18.29 -16.12
C GLU A 121 8.64 17.47 -17.27
N GLN A 122 8.93 16.16 -17.33
CA GLN A 122 8.36 15.28 -18.33
C GLN A 122 6.84 15.15 -18.20
N VAL A 123 6.34 15.03 -16.96
CA VAL A 123 4.90 15.00 -16.66
C VAL A 123 4.23 16.27 -17.17
N ARG A 124 4.82 17.45 -16.92
CA ARG A 124 4.28 18.73 -17.41
C ARG A 124 4.25 18.81 -18.94
N LEU A 125 5.32 18.37 -19.60
CA LEU A 125 5.39 18.34 -21.07
C LEU A 125 4.35 17.41 -21.70
N ALA A 126 3.94 16.35 -20.98
CA ALA A 126 2.86 15.46 -21.37
C ALA A 126 1.45 15.95 -20.96
N ASN A 127 1.30 17.22 -20.53
CA ASN A 127 0.06 17.79 -19.99
C ASN A 127 -0.49 17.08 -18.74
N GLY A 128 0.37 16.38 -18.01
CA GLY A 128 0.05 15.77 -16.72
C GLY A 128 0.20 16.73 -15.55
N LYS A 129 -0.41 16.35 -14.42
CA LYS A 129 -0.27 17.04 -13.14
C LYS A 129 0.70 16.27 -12.23
N PHE A 130 1.61 17.00 -11.61
CA PHE A 130 2.59 16.47 -10.65
C PHE A 130 2.37 17.14 -9.29
N THR A 131 2.17 16.34 -8.24
CA THR A 131 1.93 16.83 -6.87
C THR A 131 2.85 16.13 -5.88
N LEU A 132 3.75 16.87 -5.21
CA LEU A 132 4.54 16.31 -4.12
C LEU A 132 3.66 15.92 -2.93
N LEU A 133 3.89 14.73 -2.38
CA LEU A 133 3.13 14.24 -1.23
C LEU A 133 3.83 14.65 0.09
N PRO A 134 3.07 15.06 1.12
CA PRO A 134 3.63 15.43 2.43
C PRO A 134 3.99 14.19 3.26
N VAL A 135 4.96 13.42 2.78
CA VAL A 135 5.41 12.16 3.38
C VAL A 135 6.88 12.23 3.79
N SER A 136 7.30 11.33 4.68
CA SER A 136 8.65 11.32 5.24
C SER A 136 9.70 10.65 4.37
N GLY A 137 9.33 10.05 3.24
CA GLY A 137 10.27 9.43 2.32
C GLY A 137 9.61 8.61 1.22
N ALA A 138 10.45 7.94 0.42
CA ALA A 138 10.04 7.07 -0.68
C ALA A 138 9.52 5.70 -0.20
N PHE A 139 8.23 5.62 0.15
CA PHE A 139 7.59 4.34 0.49
C PHE A 139 7.34 3.45 -0.73
N HIS A 140 7.14 2.14 -0.51
CA HIS A 140 6.97 1.15 -1.58
C HIS A 140 8.13 1.19 -2.58
N SER A 141 9.35 1.08 -2.03
CA SER A 141 10.59 1.16 -2.82
C SER A 141 11.66 0.21 -2.27
N PRO A 142 12.69 -0.12 -3.07
CA PRO A 142 13.86 -0.86 -2.60
C PRO A 142 14.62 -0.19 -1.45
N LEU A 143 14.45 1.12 -1.22
CA LEU A 143 15.09 1.82 -0.09
C LEU A 143 14.62 1.33 1.29
N LEU A 144 13.54 0.55 1.32
CA LEU A 144 12.97 -0.08 2.50
C LEU A 144 13.42 -1.52 2.73
N ALA A 145 14.34 -2.08 1.94
CA ALA A 145 14.72 -3.50 2.03
C ALA A 145 15.12 -3.93 3.45
N ASP A 146 15.95 -3.16 4.15
CA ASP A 146 16.36 -3.46 5.54
C ASP A 146 15.18 -3.38 6.53
N ALA A 147 14.29 -2.40 6.34
CA ALA A 147 13.07 -2.29 7.13
C ALA A 147 12.11 -3.45 6.86
N ALA A 148 11.99 -3.90 5.62
CA ALA A 148 11.19 -5.05 5.24
C ALA A 148 11.73 -6.34 5.88
N ASN A 149 13.06 -6.53 5.91
CA ASN A 149 13.69 -7.64 6.60
C ASN A 149 13.44 -7.61 8.12
N ALA A 150 13.46 -6.42 8.74
CA ALA A 150 13.11 -6.27 10.15
C ALA A 150 11.63 -6.57 10.41
N PHE A 151 10.75 -6.07 9.54
CA PHE A 151 9.31 -6.27 9.64
C PHE A 151 8.92 -7.74 9.41
N ALA A 152 9.61 -8.45 8.52
CA ALA A 152 9.42 -9.88 8.29
C ALA A 152 9.61 -10.70 9.58
N ARG A 153 10.59 -10.35 10.41
CA ARG A 153 10.79 -11.00 11.72
C ARG A 153 9.61 -10.77 12.66
N VAL A 154 9.06 -9.56 12.66
CA VAL A 154 7.85 -9.24 13.45
C VAL A 154 6.65 -10.05 12.96
N ILE A 155 6.49 -10.20 11.64
CA ILE A 155 5.40 -11.01 11.05
C ILE A 155 5.52 -12.47 11.47
N ASP A 156 6.74 -13.01 11.55
CA ASP A 156 6.99 -14.41 11.88
C ASP A 156 6.50 -14.82 13.27
N ASP A 157 6.49 -13.86 14.20
CA ASP A 157 6.00 -14.06 15.57
C ASP A 157 4.47 -13.85 15.70
N ILE A 158 3.78 -13.46 14.62
CA ILE A 158 2.32 -13.24 14.66
C ILE A 158 1.57 -14.56 14.45
N PRO A 159 0.63 -14.90 15.35
CA PRO A 159 -0.28 -16.02 15.18
C PRO A 159 -1.36 -15.64 14.16
N LEU A 160 -1.00 -15.75 12.88
CA LEU A 160 -1.91 -15.51 11.77
C LEU A 160 -2.96 -16.63 11.69
N ARG A 161 -4.12 -16.30 11.12
CA ARG A 161 -5.22 -17.22 10.85
C ARG A 161 -5.70 -17.04 9.41
N GLU A 162 -6.37 -18.04 8.89
CA GLU A 162 -7.06 -17.92 7.60
C GLU A 162 -8.14 -16.83 7.67
N PRO A 163 -8.29 -16.02 6.61
CA PRO A 163 -9.30 -14.98 6.56
C PRO A 163 -10.72 -15.57 6.43
N ALA A 164 -11.71 -14.94 7.05
CA ALA A 164 -13.12 -15.34 6.93
C ALA A 164 -13.68 -15.18 5.50
N CYS A 165 -13.08 -14.31 4.68
CA CYS A 165 -13.33 -14.19 3.24
C CYS A 165 -12.06 -13.69 2.52
N PRO A 166 -11.89 -13.91 1.20
CA PRO A 166 -10.62 -13.62 0.55
C PRO A 166 -10.24 -12.13 0.63
N VAL A 167 -8.96 -11.89 0.95
CA VAL A 167 -8.33 -10.56 0.93
C VAL A 167 -7.66 -10.37 -0.43
N ILE A 168 -7.91 -9.27 -1.14
CA ILE A 168 -7.20 -9.02 -2.41
C ILE A 168 -5.88 -8.32 -2.12
N GLY A 169 -4.78 -8.99 -2.42
CA GLY A 169 -3.42 -8.54 -2.12
C GLY A 169 -2.97 -7.35 -2.98
N ASN A 170 -2.19 -6.46 -2.41
CA ASN A 170 -1.63 -5.26 -3.03
C ASN A 170 -0.52 -5.58 -4.04
N VAL A 171 0.27 -6.63 -3.80
CA VAL A 171 1.48 -6.96 -4.57
C VAL A 171 1.14 -7.65 -5.88
N GLN A 172 0.23 -8.63 -5.85
CA GLN A 172 -0.15 -9.41 -7.04
C GLN A 172 -1.56 -9.09 -7.56
N ALA A 173 -2.38 -8.36 -6.80
CA ALA A 173 -3.80 -8.12 -7.12
C ALA A 173 -4.61 -9.42 -7.26
N THR A 174 -4.29 -10.41 -6.42
CA THR A 174 -4.94 -11.72 -6.40
C THR A 174 -5.52 -12.02 -5.02
N PRO A 175 -6.52 -12.92 -4.92
CA PRO A 175 -7.05 -13.36 -3.64
C PRO A 175 -6.02 -14.07 -2.79
N LEU A 176 -5.99 -13.73 -1.51
CA LEU A 176 -5.25 -14.39 -0.45
C LEU A 176 -6.26 -15.11 0.43
N THR A 177 -6.10 -16.43 0.55
CA THR A 177 -7.11 -17.30 1.20
C THR A 177 -6.54 -18.14 2.32
N THR A 178 -5.22 -18.27 2.41
CA THR A 178 -4.55 -19.07 3.44
C THR A 178 -3.65 -18.21 4.31
N GLU A 179 -3.27 -18.73 5.49
CA GLU A 179 -2.28 -18.10 6.35
C GLU A 179 -0.94 -17.85 5.61
N VAL A 180 -0.55 -18.80 4.76
CA VAL A 180 0.71 -18.74 3.98
C VAL A 180 0.67 -17.57 3.00
N ASP A 181 -0.46 -17.35 2.32
CA ASP A 181 -0.64 -16.23 1.39
C ASP A 181 -0.54 -14.89 2.13
N ILE A 182 -1.24 -14.77 3.27
CA ILE A 182 -1.24 -13.56 4.09
C ILE A 182 0.17 -13.24 4.59
N ARG A 183 0.89 -14.25 5.06
CA ARG A 183 2.27 -14.11 5.56
C ARG A 183 3.23 -13.67 4.44
N ALA A 184 3.09 -14.26 3.25
CA ALA A 184 3.90 -13.90 2.08
C ALA A 184 3.62 -12.46 1.64
N GLU A 185 2.35 -12.06 1.57
CA GLU A 185 1.94 -10.70 1.20
C GLU A 185 2.52 -9.66 2.16
N LEU A 186 2.32 -9.84 3.48
CA LEU A 186 2.80 -8.89 4.50
C LEU A 186 4.31 -8.68 4.45
N ARG A 187 5.09 -9.74 4.16
CA ARG A 187 6.55 -9.67 4.02
C ARG A 187 6.98 -8.89 2.77
N ALA A 188 6.24 -9.01 1.68
CA ALA A 188 6.57 -8.34 0.40
C ALA A 188 6.07 -6.89 0.31
N GLN A 189 4.92 -6.59 0.93
CA GLN A 189 4.15 -5.37 0.72
C GLN A 189 4.95 -4.07 0.87
N MET A 190 5.88 -3.99 1.82
CA MET A 190 6.61 -2.76 2.14
C MET A 190 7.50 -2.26 0.99
N CYS A 191 8.07 -3.17 0.20
CA CYS A 191 8.97 -2.86 -0.91
C CYS A 191 8.29 -2.93 -2.29
N SER A 192 7.11 -3.53 -2.35
CA SER A 192 6.35 -3.72 -3.59
C SER A 192 5.39 -2.56 -3.87
N ALA A 193 5.15 -2.30 -5.16
CA ALA A 193 4.13 -1.37 -5.59
C ALA A 193 2.73 -1.86 -5.20
N VAL A 194 1.82 -0.94 -4.85
CA VAL A 194 0.40 -1.24 -4.67
C VAL A 194 -0.29 -1.26 -6.03
N ARG A 195 -0.80 -2.42 -6.45
CA ARG A 195 -1.52 -2.63 -7.71
C ARG A 195 -3.03 -2.42 -7.52
N TRP A 196 -3.43 -1.22 -7.12
CA TRP A 196 -4.81 -0.90 -6.79
C TRP A 196 -5.75 -0.95 -8.01
N SER A 197 -5.29 -0.44 -9.17
CA SER A 197 -6.07 -0.53 -10.42
C SER A 197 -6.37 -1.98 -10.79
N ASP A 198 -5.41 -2.88 -10.60
CA ASP A 198 -5.57 -4.32 -10.88
C ASP A 198 -6.49 -4.97 -9.85
N THR A 199 -6.40 -4.56 -8.58
CA THR A 199 -7.30 -5.00 -7.50
C THR A 199 -8.75 -4.68 -7.84
N MET A 200 -9.02 -3.45 -8.30
CA MET A 200 -10.37 -3.03 -8.70
C MET A 200 -10.85 -3.79 -9.94
N THR A 201 -9.98 -3.97 -10.95
CA THR A 201 -10.30 -4.78 -12.13
C THR A 201 -10.67 -6.21 -11.75
N TRP A 202 -9.89 -6.83 -10.86
CA TRP A 202 -10.17 -8.18 -10.38
C TRP A 202 -11.53 -8.27 -9.67
N LEU A 203 -11.81 -7.35 -8.75
CA LEU A 203 -13.07 -7.29 -8.00
C LEU A 203 -14.28 -7.14 -8.95
N CYS A 204 -14.20 -6.25 -9.93
CA CYS A 204 -15.23 -6.07 -10.95
C CYS A 204 -15.44 -7.36 -11.75
N ALA A 205 -14.36 -8.00 -12.21
CA ALA A 205 -14.43 -9.25 -12.97
C ALA A 205 -14.98 -10.42 -12.14
N ALA A 206 -14.74 -10.42 -10.82
CA ALA A 206 -15.29 -11.40 -9.88
C ALA A 206 -16.78 -11.15 -9.53
N GLY A 207 -17.36 -10.05 -10.01
CA GLY A 207 -18.77 -9.71 -9.84
C GLY A 207 -19.08 -8.81 -8.64
N ALA A 208 -18.10 -8.08 -8.10
CA ALA A 208 -18.36 -7.05 -7.10
C ALA A 208 -19.21 -5.92 -7.72
N ASN A 209 -20.42 -5.73 -7.19
CA ASN A 209 -21.41 -4.75 -7.67
C ASN A 209 -21.81 -3.71 -6.60
N LEU A 210 -21.33 -3.89 -5.36
CA LEU A 210 -21.44 -2.93 -4.26
C LEU A 210 -20.09 -2.84 -3.57
N SER A 211 -19.59 -1.62 -3.39
CA SER A 211 -18.36 -1.33 -2.63
C SER A 211 -18.70 -0.39 -1.49
N ILE A 212 -18.18 -0.70 -0.30
CA ILE A 212 -18.30 0.14 0.89
C ILE A 212 -16.88 0.61 1.23
N PHE A 213 -16.65 1.92 1.25
CA PHE A 213 -15.37 2.56 1.54
C PHE A 213 -15.39 3.21 2.92
#